data_AF-A0A850ZS19-F1
#
_entry.id   AF-A0A850ZS19-F1
#
_cell.length_a   1.000
_cell.length_b   1.000
_cell.length_c   1.000
_cell.angle_alpha   90.00
_cell.angle_beta   90.00
_cell.angle_gamma   90.00
#
_symmetry.space_group_name_H-M   'P 1'
#
loop_
_entity.id
_entity.type
_entity.pdbx_description
1 polymer ?
#
loop_
_entity_poly.entity_id
_entity_poly.type
_entity_poly.pdbx_seq_one_letter_code
_entity_poly.pdbx_strand_id
1 'polypeptide(L)'
;QFLKQLGIHPDWQFVDVYGMEPELLSMVPRPVCAVLLLFPITEKYETFRTEEEERIKAKGQDVKSSVYFMKQTINNACGTIGLIHAIANNRDKMNFETNSSLKKFLEDSLSMTPEERAKYLETYE
;
A
#
# COMPACT_ATOMS: atom_id res chain seq x y z
N GLN A 1 6.90 3.67 -14.27
CA GLN A 1 5.84 4.05 -15.23
C GLN A 1 4.51 4.34 -14.55
N PHE A 2 3.93 3.40 -13.80
CA PHE A 2 2.58 3.59 -13.23
C PHE A 2 2.49 4.78 -12.24
N LEU A 3 3.42 4.92 -11.29
CA LEU A 3 3.46 6.09 -10.37
C LEU A 3 3.49 7.43 -11.12
N LYS A 4 4.22 7.50 -12.23
CA LYS A 4 4.29 8.71 -13.07
C LYS A 4 2.92 9.02 -13.70
N GLN A 5 2.20 8.00 -14.18
CA GLN A 5 0.84 8.18 -14.71
C GLN A 5 -0.16 8.63 -13.64
N LEU A 6 0.08 8.25 -12.38
CA LEU A 6 -0.69 8.70 -11.22
C LEU A 6 -0.30 10.11 -10.74
N GLY A 7 0.69 10.75 -11.37
CA GLY A 7 1.15 12.10 -11.06
C GLY A 7 2.05 12.19 -9.83
N ILE A 8 2.84 11.17 -9.53
CA ILE A 8 3.91 11.24 -8.52
C ILE A 8 5.20 11.74 -9.17
N HIS A 9 5.81 12.78 -8.59
CA HIS A 9 7.12 13.27 -8.99
C HIS A 9 8.18 12.18 -8.75
N PRO A 10 9.17 11.99 -9.64
CA PRO A 10 10.10 10.84 -9.60
C PRO A 10 11.17 10.88 -8.49
N ASP A 11 10.92 11.57 -7.37
CA ASP A 11 11.83 11.59 -6.22
C ASP A 11 11.94 10.22 -5.53
N TRP A 12 10.92 9.38 -5.71
CA TRP A 12 10.88 8.00 -5.24
C TRP A 12 10.69 7.04 -6.41
N GLN A 13 11.43 5.93 -6.37
CA GLN A 13 11.37 4.89 -7.38
C GLN A 13 11.37 3.51 -6.74
N PHE A 14 10.70 2.56 -7.39
CA PHE A 14 10.82 1.15 -7.05
C PHE A 14 12.12 0.58 -7.63
N VAL A 15 12.78 -0.25 -6.84
CA VAL A 15 13.93 -1.05 -7.24
C VAL A 15 13.68 -2.50 -6.81
N ASP A 16 14.36 -3.44 -7.47
CA ASP A 16 14.32 -4.83 -7.07
C ASP A 16 15.11 -5.05 -5.78
N VAL A 17 14.64 -6.03 -4.98
CA VAL A 17 15.36 -6.55 -3.82
C VAL A 17 15.84 -7.96 -4.19
N TYR A 18 17.14 -8.11 -4.44
CA TYR A 18 17.72 -9.37 -4.92
C TYR A 18 17.80 -10.46 -3.86
N GLY A 19 17.80 -10.09 -2.58
CA GLY A 19 17.83 -11.02 -1.45
C GLY A 19 17.71 -10.29 -0.12
N MET A 20 17.65 -11.05 0.96
CA MET A 20 17.41 -10.54 2.33
C MET A 20 18.69 -10.49 3.16
N GLU A 21 19.80 -10.99 2.61
CA GLU A 21 21.12 -10.96 3.21
C GLU A 21 21.64 -9.50 3.28
N PRO A 22 22.42 -9.13 4.31
CA PRO A 22 22.91 -7.76 4.48
C PRO A 22 23.66 -7.20 3.26
N GLU A 23 24.41 -8.04 2.56
CA GLU A 23 25.15 -7.67 1.35
C GLU A 23 24.19 -7.29 0.21
N LEU A 24 23.15 -8.07 -0.04
CA LEU A 24 22.17 -7.80 -1.09
C LEU A 24 21.27 -6.61 -0.72
N LEU A 25 20.88 -6.49 0.55
CA LEU A 25 20.15 -5.31 1.05
C LEU A 25 20.99 -4.04 1.02
N SER A 26 22.32 -4.12 1.00
CA SER A 26 23.19 -2.95 0.88
C SER A 26 23.03 -2.26 -0.49
N MET A 27 22.64 -3.02 -1.53
CA MET A 27 22.46 -2.53 -2.91
C MET A 27 21.20 -1.67 -3.09
N VAL A 28 20.21 -1.79 -2.19
CA VAL A 28 18.99 -0.98 -2.24
C VAL A 28 19.32 0.48 -1.86
N PRO A 29 19.00 1.47 -2.71
CA PRO A 29 19.21 2.88 -2.40
C PRO A 29 18.49 3.29 -1.12
N ARG A 30 19.08 4.22 -0.37
CA ARG A 30 18.54 4.71 0.90
C ARG A 30 18.24 6.21 0.81
N PRO A 31 17.20 6.72 1.51
CA PRO A 31 16.29 5.99 2.41
C PRO A 31 15.24 5.13 1.68
N VAL A 32 14.65 4.15 2.39
CA VAL A 32 13.52 3.33 1.92
C VAL A 32 12.29 3.62 2.77
N CYS A 33 11.14 3.84 2.15
CA CYS A 33 9.91 4.20 2.86
C CYS A 33 8.76 3.17 2.75
N ALA A 34 8.87 2.20 1.85
CA ALA A 34 7.90 1.13 1.66
C ALA A 34 8.56 -0.09 1.00
N VAL A 35 7.99 -1.29 1.23
CA VAL A 35 8.34 -2.53 0.54
C VAL A 35 7.04 -3.19 0.09
N LEU A 36 6.95 -3.58 -1.19
CA LEU A 36 5.85 -4.37 -1.71
C LEU A 36 6.33 -5.81 -1.85
N LEU A 37 5.68 -6.74 -1.15
CA LEU A 37 5.99 -8.16 -1.21
C LEU A 37 4.93 -8.88 -2.04
N LEU A 38 5.35 -9.50 -3.13
CA LEU A 38 4.54 -10.46 -3.87
C LEU A 38 4.80 -11.86 -3.32
N PHE A 39 3.75 -12.57 -2.92
CA PHE A 39 3.85 -13.94 -2.42
C PHE A 39 2.64 -14.77 -2.88
N PRO A 40 2.77 -16.10 -2.96
CA PRO A 40 1.68 -16.97 -3.42
C PRO A 40 0.62 -17.17 -2.33
N ILE A 41 -0.65 -17.10 -2.74
CA ILE A 41 -1.80 -17.44 -1.89
C ILE A 41 -2.02 -18.96 -1.98
N THR A 42 -1.59 -19.68 -0.94
CA THR A 42 -1.72 -21.14 -0.81
C THR A 42 -2.70 -21.51 0.29
N GLU A 43 -3.18 -22.75 0.35
CA GLU A 43 -4.04 -23.21 1.44
C GLU A 43 -3.41 -23.00 2.81
N LYS A 44 -2.11 -23.32 2.95
CA LYS A 44 -1.36 -23.09 4.20
C LYS A 44 -1.37 -21.61 4.60
N TYR A 45 -1.26 -20.70 3.64
CA TYR A 45 -1.35 -19.27 3.88
C TYR A 45 -2.76 -18.85 4.31
N GLU A 46 -3.81 -19.37 3.66
CA GLU A 46 -5.19 -19.03 4.02
C GLU A 46 -5.57 -19.52 5.42
N THR A 47 -5.12 -20.71 5.82
CA THR A 47 -5.27 -21.21 7.20
C THR A 47 -4.60 -20.25 8.18
N PHE A 48 -3.32 -19.91 7.96
CA PHE A 48 -2.59 -18.98 8.81
C PHE A 48 -3.25 -17.59 8.88
N ARG A 49 -3.70 -17.05 7.74
CA ARG A 49 -4.39 -15.76 7.65
C ARG A 49 -5.66 -15.75 8.50
N THR A 50 -6.45 -16.82 8.44
CA THR A 50 -7.68 -16.96 9.21
C THR A 50 -7.40 -17.03 10.71
N GLU A 51 -6.42 -17.85 11.12
CA GLU A 51 -5.99 -17.96 12.52
C GLU A 51 -5.48 -16.62 13.06
N GLU A 52 -4.72 -15.86 12.27
CA GLU A 52 -4.23 -14.54 12.65
C GLU A 52 -5.37 -13.52 12.81
N GLU A 53 -6.33 -13.51 11.88
CA GLU A 53 -7.51 -12.65 11.94
C GLU A 53 -8.34 -12.92 13.21
N GLU A 54 -8.60 -14.19 13.53
CA GLU A 54 -9.30 -14.60 14.75
C GLU A 54 -8.53 -14.22 16.02
N ARG A 55 -7.21 -14.46 16.03
CA ARG A 55 -6.34 -14.09 17.15
C ARG A 55 -6.38 -12.59 17.43
N ILE A 56 -6.30 -11.76 16.40
CA ILE A 56 -6.34 -10.30 16.53
C ILE A 56 -7.71 -9.83 16.98
N LYS A 57 -8.81 -10.38 16.45
CA LYS A 57 -10.17 -10.06 16.91
C LYS A 57 -10.38 -10.40 18.39
N ALA A 58 -9.82 -11.52 18.86
CA ALA A 58 -9.97 -11.98 20.23
C ALA A 58 -9.07 -11.23 21.23
N LYS A 59 -7.82 -10.94 20.85
CA LYS A 59 -6.81 -10.36 21.76
C LYS A 59 -6.62 -8.86 21.60
N GLY A 60 -7.15 -8.28 20.51
CA GLY A 60 -6.87 -6.91 20.10
C GLY A 60 -5.46 -6.74 19.52
N GLN A 61 -5.26 -5.58 18.92
CA GLN A 61 -3.95 -5.05 18.54
C GLN A 61 -4.03 -3.51 18.55
N ASP A 62 -2.90 -2.85 18.74
CA ASP A 62 -2.83 -1.40 18.61
C ASP A 62 -2.60 -1.01 17.14
N VAL A 63 -3.43 -0.10 16.63
CA VAL A 63 -3.29 0.47 15.28
C VAL A 63 -3.41 1.97 15.41
N LYS A 64 -2.35 2.69 15.01
CA LYS A 64 -2.37 4.16 15.03
C LYS A 64 -3.45 4.68 14.08
N SER A 65 -4.22 5.66 14.54
CA SER A 65 -5.26 6.32 13.73
C SER A 65 -4.71 7.03 12.48
N SER A 66 -3.41 7.31 12.44
CA SER A 66 -2.73 7.89 11.27
C SER A 66 -2.50 6.90 10.13
N VAL A 67 -2.70 5.60 10.34
CA VAL A 67 -2.53 4.59 9.29
C VAL A 67 -3.65 4.71 8.26
N TYR A 68 -3.28 4.95 7.01
CA TYR A 68 -4.21 4.87 5.89
C TYR A 68 -4.34 3.41 5.43
N PHE A 69 -5.52 2.84 5.58
CA PHE A 69 -5.84 1.48 5.17
C PHE A 69 -7.12 1.44 4.33
N MET A 70 -7.16 0.58 3.33
CA MET A 70 -8.35 0.35 2.49
C MET A 70 -8.49 -1.13 2.17
N LYS A 71 -9.72 -1.60 2.05
CA LYS A 71 -10.01 -3.00 1.66
C LYS A 71 -9.83 -3.20 0.16
N GLN A 72 -9.60 -4.46 -0.22
CA GLN A 72 -9.65 -4.90 -1.61
C GLN A 72 -10.99 -5.57 -1.88
N THR A 73 -11.75 -5.00 -2.81
CA THR A 73 -13.04 -5.52 -3.30
C THR A 73 -13.02 -5.79 -4.81
N ILE A 74 -11.98 -5.33 -5.51
CA ILE A 74 -11.76 -5.55 -6.94
C ILE A 74 -10.75 -6.69 -7.12
N ASN A 75 -11.13 -7.72 -7.87
CA ASN A 75 -10.25 -8.83 -8.20
C ASN A 75 -9.02 -8.34 -8.99
N ASN A 76 -7.84 -8.83 -8.63
CA ASN A 76 -6.55 -8.46 -9.24
C ASN A 76 -6.12 -6.99 -9.06
N ALA A 77 -6.76 -6.21 -8.19
CA ALA A 77 -6.36 -4.83 -7.90
C ALA A 77 -5.28 -4.69 -6.81
N CYS A 78 -4.71 -5.81 -6.32
CA CYS A 78 -3.73 -5.80 -5.23
C CYS A 78 -2.50 -4.94 -5.52
N GLY A 79 -2.04 -4.89 -6.77
CA GLY A 79 -0.93 -4.02 -7.18
C GLY A 79 -1.26 -2.53 -6.99
N THR A 80 -2.42 -2.08 -7.46
CA THR A 80 -2.89 -0.70 -7.28
C THR A 80 -3.09 -0.38 -5.80
N ILE A 81 -3.71 -1.27 -5.03
CA ILE A 81 -3.97 -1.07 -3.61
C ILE A 81 -2.66 -1.01 -2.81
N GLY A 82 -1.71 -1.89 -3.10
CA GLY A 82 -0.38 -1.87 -2.48
C GLY A 82 0.37 -0.57 -2.76
N LEU A 83 0.25 -0.02 -3.97
CA LEU A 83 0.81 1.29 -4.32
C LEU A 83 0.13 2.43 -3.55
N ILE A 84 -1.21 2.42 -3.47
CA ILE A 84 -1.97 3.41 -2.69
C ILE A 84 -1.53 3.38 -1.22
N HIS A 85 -1.44 2.19 -0.62
CA HIS A 85 -0.96 2.04 0.77
C HIS A 85 0.46 2.59 0.96
N ALA A 86 1.39 2.29 0.05
CA ALA A 86 2.77 2.76 0.13
C ALA A 86 2.88 4.29 0.09
N ILE A 87 2.12 4.93 -0.81
CA ILE A 87 2.14 6.39 -0.99
C ILE A 87 1.36 7.09 0.13
N ALA A 88 0.15 6.63 0.47
CA ALA A 88 -0.72 7.26 1.46
C ALA A 88 -0.07 7.34 2.86
N ASN A 89 0.63 6.27 3.26
CA ASN A 89 1.32 6.20 4.56
C ASN A 89 2.69 6.90 4.58
N ASN A 90 3.11 7.51 3.46
CA ASN A 90 4.33 8.32 3.35
C ASN A 90 4.04 9.68 2.70
N ARG A 91 2.79 10.17 2.78
CA ARG A 91 2.33 11.36 2.05
C ARG A 91 3.19 12.60 2.32
N ASP A 92 3.74 12.73 3.52
CA ASP A 92 4.64 13.81 3.95
C ASP A 92 5.97 13.84 3.18
N LYS A 93 6.38 12.72 2.58
CA LYS A 93 7.60 12.57 1.80
C LYS A 93 7.37 12.61 0.28
N MET A 94 6.10 12.67 -0.14
CA MET A 94 5.71 12.50 -1.55
C MET A 94 5.42 13.85 -2.18
N ASN A 95 6.09 14.12 -3.31
CA ASN A 95 5.79 15.26 -4.16
C ASN A 95 4.83 14.82 -5.26
N PHE A 96 3.69 15.50 -5.34
CA PHE A 96 2.65 15.24 -6.32
C PHE A 96 2.68 16.32 -7.40
N GLU A 97 2.52 15.92 -8.66
CA GLU A 97 2.30 16.86 -9.76
C GLU A 97 0.96 17.59 -9.61
N THR A 98 0.83 18.77 -10.21
CA THR A 98 -0.35 19.66 -10.06
C THR A 98 -1.68 18.95 -10.35
N ASN A 99 -1.71 18.05 -11.35
CA ASN A 99 -2.92 17.33 -11.77
C ASN A 99 -2.87 15.84 -11.40
N SER A 100 -2.22 15.49 -10.28
CA SER A 100 -2.12 14.10 -9.82
C SER A 100 -3.49 13.51 -9.48
N SER A 101 -3.91 12.50 -10.25
CA SER A 101 -5.12 11.73 -9.98
C SER A 101 -5.05 11.03 -8.62
N LEU A 102 -3.88 10.51 -8.23
CA LEU A 102 -3.69 9.88 -6.92
C LEU A 102 -3.75 10.89 -5.77
N LYS A 103 -3.22 12.10 -5.93
CA LYS A 103 -3.35 13.15 -4.90
C LYS A 103 -4.82 13.42 -4.58
N LYS A 104 -5.63 13.60 -5.63
CA LYS A 104 -7.08 13.83 -5.49
C LYS A 104 -7.76 12.65 -4.80
N PHE A 105 -7.45 11.41 -5.21
CA PHE A 105 -8.01 10.20 -4.57
C PHE A 105 -7.73 10.18 -3.07
N LEU A 106 -6.48 10.47 -2.68
CA LEU A 106 -6.07 10.46 -1.28
C LEU A 106 -6.75 11.57 -0.49
N GLU A 107 -6.88 12.77 -1.05
CA GLU A 107 -7.55 13.91 -0.42
C GLU A 107 -9.04 13.64 -0.19
N ASP A 108 -9.73 13.13 -1.21
CA ASP A 108 -11.17 12.83 -1.14
C ASP A 108 -11.48 11.68 -0.17
N SER A 109 -10.52 10.77 0.05
CA SER A 109 -10.71 9.55 0.84
C SER A 109 -10.09 9.56 2.24
N LEU A 110 -9.56 10.70 2.69
CA LEU A 110 -8.90 10.82 4.00
C LEU A 110 -9.80 10.42 5.17
N SER A 111 -11.03 10.91 5.20
CA SER A 111 -11.98 10.67 6.29
C SER A 111 -12.83 9.40 6.12
N MET A 112 -12.66 8.71 4.99
CA MET A 112 -13.41 7.48 4.70
C MET A 112 -12.90 6.30 5.53
N THR A 113 -13.82 5.41 5.91
CA THR A 113 -13.51 4.08 6.45
C THR A 113 -12.78 3.21 5.41
N PRO A 114 -12.08 2.14 5.82
CA PRO A 114 -11.44 1.21 4.88
C PRO A 114 -12.40 0.62 3.83
N GLU A 115 -13.66 0.38 4.20
CA GLU A 115 -14.73 -0.10 3.32
C GLU A 115 -15.16 0.97 2.32
N GLU A 116 -15.35 2.22 2.77
CA GLU A 116 -15.72 3.34 1.90
C GLU A 116 -14.62 3.66 0.89
N ARG A 117 -13.34 3.59 1.29
CA ARG A 117 -12.19 3.73 0.39
C ARG A 117 -12.20 2.68 -0.72
N ALA A 118 -12.56 1.44 -0.40
CA ALA A 118 -12.65 0.37 -1.38
C ALA A 118 -13.77 0.65 -2.41
N LYS A 119 -14.96 1.01 -1.93
CA LYS A 119 -16.09 1.40 -2.79
C LYS A 119 -15.77 2.63 -3.64
N TYR A 120 -15.04 3.59 -3.09
CA TYR A 120 -14.64 4.77 -3.82
C TYR A 120 -13.72 4.42 -4.99
N LEU A 121 -12.74 3.52 -4.77
CA LEU A 121 -11.85 3.02 -5.83
C LEU A 121 -12.60 2.28 -6.94
N GLU A 122 -13.68 1.56 -6.63
CA GLU A 122 -14.52 0.88 -7.63
C GLU A 122 -15.12 1.83 -8.67
N THR A 123 -15.36 3.09 -8.28
CA THR A 123 -15.99 4.11 -9.12
C THR A 123 -15.04 5.24 -9.51
N TYR A 124 -13.75 5.14 -9.19
CA TYR A 124 -12.79 6.22 -9.39
C TYR A 124 -12.28 6.25 -10.83
N GLU A 125 -12.57 7.34 -11.54
CA GLU A 125 -12.14 7.60 -12.93
C GLU A 125 -10.85 8.41 -13.02
#